data_AF-A0A8S9BRS9-F1
#
_entry.id   AF-A0A8S9BRS9-F1
#
_cell.length_a   1.000
_cell.length_b   1.000
_cell.length_c   1.000
_cell.angle_alpha   90.00
_cell.angle_beta   90.00
_cell.angle_gamma   90.00
#
_symmetry.space_group_name_H-M   'P 1'
#
loop_
_entity.id
_entity.type
_entity.pdbx_description
1 polymer ?
#
loop_
_entity_poly.entity_id
_entity_poly.type
_entity_poly.pdbx_seq_one_letter_code
_entity_poly.pdbx_strand_id
1 'polypeptide(L)'
;MASSAEAPTSPPSIDWKTAGVRVIPADSLDTNTAQTPGMQRAAAINFARVGAQKLWAGTVTISPNAKTGAHHHGHLESVIYVLKGKARMRWGERLEYVAEAGPGDFIFVPPYVPHQEINALEGEALECVLMRSDGEAVAVNLPDLVPVENPEGVKHSKLVSGGDNQKGRFYGWKAEDPARRGASFKAKSNYINEPPARITAPQRDDQARETKMAKQKKSKGSGSGPEKVESKPPSPKIRPLSLTLIPKTKPHRPRPLSVESPPARVIVHLMRHAEAQKKTDIFGPKLKDPDLSDVGRAQCSTFAKEFKDHQSHVTHILCSPMKRAINTAIAAFPDVVGKSLTVVAMPELQSLDKGPGGVGAGFTKLSKKYRVKEGEVAKVDVTTFGRSGWNDKDHGAWSPSGAHWRVDFIKGFLRGLLAAATDKIIEVVIISHRSFLKQLCKNAKTGFMVNNTCALFQNGELRSIGDRELKRLRNGEPLSPGIMDDSPKEENG
;
A
#
# COMPACT_ATOMS: atom_id res chain seq x y z
N MET A 1 54.51 -2.63 -1.00
CA MET A 1 53.41 -2.77 -1.99
C MET A 1 52.16 -3.16 -1.21
N ALA A 2 51.20 -2.24 -1.05
CA ALA A 2 49.92 -2.53 -0.42
C ALA A 2 48.96 -3.01 -1.50
N SER A 3 48.37 -4.18 -1.29
CA SER A 3 47.36 -4.79 -2.17
C SER A 3 46.05 -4.00 -2.02
N SER A 4 45.63 -3.38 -3.12
CA SER A 4 44.34 -2.70 -3.26
C SER A 4 43.23 -3.76 -3.27
N ALA A 5 42.37 -3.77 -2.25
CA ALA A 5 41.15 -4.57 -2.27
C ALA A 5 40.16 -3.93 -3.25
N GLU A 6 39.90 -4.65 -4.34
CA GLU A 6 38.95 -4.27 -5.40
C GLU A 6 37.51 -4.31 -4.85
N ALA A 7 36.72 -3.27 -5.11
CA ALA A 7 35.33 -3.20 -4.70
C ALA A 7 34.49 -4.26 -5.46
N PRO A 8 33.54 -4.95 -4.81
CA PRO A 8 32.80 -6.02 -5.46
C PRO A 8 31.99 -5.51 -6.65
N THR A 9 32.25 -6.13 -7.79
CA THR A 9 31.60 -5.96 -9.09
C THR A 9 30.23 -6.64 -9.07
N SER A 10 29.19 -5.88 -9.44
CA SER A 10 27.82 -6.32 -9.77
C SER A 10 26.98 -6.95 -8.63
N PRO A 11 25.70 -6.54 -8.45
CA PRO A 11 24.80 -7.29 -7.58
C PRO A 11 24.62 -8.72 -8.11
N PRO A 12 24.53 -9.73 -7.23
CA PRO A 12 24.36 -11.12 -7.65
C PRO A 12 23.13 -11.25 -8.55
N SER A 13 23.27 -12.00 -9.64
CA SER A 13 22.15 -12.29 -10.53
C SER A 13 21.09 -13.06 -9.75
N ILE A 14 19.87 -12.51 -9.67
CA ILE A 14 18.75 -13.15 -8.99
C ILE A 14 18.23 -14.26 -9.92
N ASP A 15 18.30 -15.51 -9.47
CA ASP A 15 17.63 -16.62 -10.14
C ASP A 15 16.11 -16.52 -9.93
N TRP A 16 15.41 -15.92 -10.88
CA TRP A 16 13.96 -15.76 -10.82
C TRP A 16 13.18 -17.08 -10.77
N LYS A 17 13.79 -18.21 -11.17
CA LYS A 17 13.15 -19.53 -11.08
C LYS A 17 12.91 -19.95 -9.64
N THR A 18 13.82 -19.58 -8.73
CA THR A 18 13.80 -20.03 -7.32
C THR A 18 13.58 -18.88 -6.33
N ALA A 19 13.94 -17.66 -6.69
CA ALA A 19 13.77 -16.44 -5.88
C ALA A 19 12.64 -15.52 -6.35
N GLY A 20 11.90 -15.90 -7.41
CA GLY A 20 10.78 -15.14 -7.96
C GLY A 20 9.44 -15.43 -7.28
N VAL A 21 8.43 -15.76 -8.09
CA VAL A 21 7.04 -15.95 -7.62
C VAL A 21 6.93 -17.22 -6.76
N ARG A 22 6.29 -17.10 -5.59
CA ARG A 22 5.95 -18.22 -4.73
C ARG A 22 4.44 -18.42 -4.70
N VAL A 23 4.00 -19.64 -5.00
CA VAL A 23 2.61 -20.07 -4.83
C VAL A 23 2.53 -20.84 -3.52
N ILE A 24 1.59 -20.47 -2.65
CA ILE A 24 1.31 -21.17 -1.39
C ILE A 24 -0.04 -21.89 -1.53
N PRO A 25 -0.05 -23.22 -1.71
CA PRO A 25 -1.28 -24.00 -1.77
C PRO A 25 -2.13 -23.85 -0.50
N ALA A 26 -3.46 -23.92 -0.65
CA ALA A 26 -4.42 -23.72 0.45
C ALA A 26 -4.30 -24.78 1.57
N ASP A 27 -3.77 -25.97 1.26
CA ASP A 27 -3.50 -27.06 2.20
C ASP A 27 -2.12 -26.96 2.88
N SER A 28 -1.36 -25.89 2.59
CA SER A 28 0.01 -25.68 3.09
C SER A 28 0.14 -24.50 4.07
N LEU A 29 -0.98 -23.94 4.54
CA LEU A 29 -1.00 -22.78 5.42
C LEU A 29 -0.39 -23.10 6.80
N ASP A 30 0.30 -22.13 7.40
CA ASP A 30 0.88 -22.26 8.74
C ASP A 30 -0.16 -21.93 9.81
N THR A 31 -0.58 -22.94 10.58
CA THR A 31 -1.53 -22.78 11.69
C THR A 31 -0.87 -22.38 13.00
N ASN A 32 0.47 -22.31 13.07
CA ASN A 32 1.23 -21.84 14.23
C ASN A 32 1.20 -20.30 14.36
N THR A 33 -0.02 -19.77 14.43
CA THR A 33 -0.29 -18.36 14.69
C THR A 33 -0.94 -18.23 16.06
N ALA A 34 -0.89 -17.04 16.67
CA ALA A 34 -1.66 -16.79 17.88
C ALA A 34 -3.14 -17.09 17.60
N GLN A 35 -3.79 -17.92 18.42
CA GLN A 35 -5.19 -18.33 18.25
C GLN A 35 -6.10 -17.70 19.29
N THR A 36 -7.39 -17.60 18.96
CA THR A 36 -8.45 -17.19 19.88
C THR A 36 -9.46 -18.33 19.95
N PRO A 37 -10.00 -18.71 21.12
CA PRO A 37 -11.02 -19.75 21.18
C PRO A 37 -12.17 -19.48 20.20
N GLY A 38 -12.55 -20.49 19.40
CA GLY A 38 -13.57 -20.35 18.35
C GLY A 38 -13.08 -19.67 17.07
N MET A 39 -11.78 -19.39 16.93
CA MET A 39 -11.17 -18.85 15.71
C MET A 39 -9.89 -19.58 15.37
N GLN A 40 -9.76 -19.97 14.11
CA GLN A 40 -8.57 -20.59 13.57
C GLN A 40 -7.94 -19.66 12.53
N ARG A 41 -6.73 -19.19 12.82
CA ARG A 41 -5.92 -18.39 11.91
C ARG A 41 -4.82 -19.23 11.28
N ALA A 42 -4.62 -19.07 9.98
CA ALA A 42 -3.56 -19.74 9.25
C ALA A 42 -2.83 -18.75 8.32
N ALA A 43 -1.51 -18.66 8.44
CA ALA A 43 -0.69 -17.73 7.65
C ALA A 43 -0.29 -18.35 6.31
N ALA A 44 -0.50 -17.60 5.22
CA ALA A 44 -0.01 -17.93 3.89
C ALA A 44 1.32 -17.20 3.62
N ILE A 45 1.35 -15.90 3.93
CA ILE A 45 2.42 -14.95 3.61
C ILE A 45 2.88 -14.28 4.90
N ASN A 46 4.15 -14.45 5.24
CA ASN A 46 4.85 -13.71 6.30
C ASN A 46 6.36 -13.79 6.04
N PHE A 47 7.16 -13.18 6.92
CA PHE A 47 8.62 -13.24 6.82
C PHE A 47 9.14 -14.68 6.82
N ALA A 48 8.72 -15.50 7.79
CA ALA A 48 9.21 -16.86 7.97
C ALA A 48 8.93 -17.80 6.78
N ARG A 49 7.82 -17.59 6.06
CA ARG A 49 7.38 -18.47 4.96
C ARG A 49 7.97 -18.07 3.61
N VAL A 50 7.87 -16.78 3.28
CA VAL A 50 8.21 -16.29 1.94
C VAL A 50 9.15 -15.10 1.92
N GLY A 51 9.69 -14.71 3.08
CA GLY A 51 10.56 -13.54 3.21
C GLY A 51 9.81 -12.21 3.06
N ALA A 52 8.49 -12.20 3.28
CA ALA A 52 7.71 -10.96 3.19
C ALA A 52 8.16 -9.95 4.25
N GLN A 53 8.47 -8.72 3.81
CA GLN A 53 9.02 -7.67 4.69
C GLN A 53 8.01 -6.60 5.09
N LYS A 54 6.87 -6.50 4.39
CA LYS A 54 5.91 -5.40 4.53
C LYS A 54 4.46 -5.87 4.52
N LEU A 55 4.25 -7.18 4.60
CA LEU A 55 2.92 -7.76 4.51
C LEU A 55 2.87 -9.07 5.28
N TRP A 56 1.78 -9.25 6.01
CA TRP A 56 1.30 -10.53 6.48
C TRP A 56 -0.03 -10.82 5.79
N ALA A 57 -0.25 -12.04 5.33
CA ALA A 57 -1.54 -12.47 4.79
C ALA A 57 -1.86 -13.90 5.21
N GLY A 58 -3.14 -14.16 5.47
CA GLY A 58 -3.61 -15.47 5.91
C GLY A 58 -5.13 -15.59 5.84
N THR A 59 -5.63 -16.72 6.32
CA THR A 59 -7.07 -16.98 6.46
C THR A 59 -7.46 -17.00 7.92
N VAL A 60 -8.74 -16.69 8.20
CA VAL A 60 -9.39 -17.00 9.46
C VAL A 60 -10.69 -17.73 9.22
N THR A 61 -10.94 -18.73 10.06
CA THR A 61 -12.24 -19.39 10.18
C THR A 61 -12.76 -19.16 11.59
N ILE A 62 -13.97 -18.62 11.70
CA ILE A 62 -14.60 -18.23 12.97
C ILE A 62 -15.85 -19.10 13.14
N SER A 63 -15.90 -19.86 14.23
CA SER A 63 -17.03 -20.74 14.54
C SER A 63 -18.34 -19.96 14.66
N PRO A 64 -19.51 -20.59 14.47
CA PRO A 64 -20.80 -19.95 14.68
C PRO A 64 -20.89 -19.29 16.06
N ASN A 65 -21.42 -18.08 16.13
CA ASN A 65 -21.52 -17.25 17.34
C ASN A 65 -20.20 -16.92 18.07
N ALA A 66 -19.04 -17.31 17.55
CA ALA A 66 -17.77 -16.99 18.17
C ALA A 66 -17.45 -15.50 18.01
N LYS A 67 -16.71 -14.98 19.00
CA LYS A 67 -16.25 -13.59 19.03
C LYS A 67 -14.85 -13.48 19.62
N THR A 68 -14.09 -12.50 19.16
CA THR A 68 -12.82 -12.14 19.79
C THR A 68 -13.03 -11.44 21.14
N GLY A 69 -11.97 -11.31 21.93
CA GLY A 69 -11.87 -10.22 22.90
C GLY A 69 -11.67 -8.88 22.20
N ALA A 70 -11.94 -7.77 22.92
CA ALA A 70 -11.60 -6.45 22.44
C ALA A 70 -10.08 -6.32 22.29
N HIS A 71 -9.60 -5.84 21.14
CA HIS A 71 -8.18 -5.71 20.88
C HIS A 71 -7.89 -4.62 19.84
N HIS A 72 -6.61 -4.26 19.68
CA HIS A 72 -6.13 -3.48 18.55
C HIS A 72 -4.81 -4.05 18.02
N HIS A 73 -4.47 -3.73 16.77
CA HIS A 73 -3.26 -4.24 16.10
C HIS A 73 -2.07 -3.28 16.19
N GLY A 74 -1.99 -2.48 17.24
CA GLY A 74 -0.98 -1.43 17.36
C GLY A 74 -0.99 -0.48 16.16
N HIS A 75 0.16 -0.33 15.51
CA HIS A 75 0.36 0.56 14.37
C HIS A 75 -0.07 -0.04 13.02
N LEU A 76 -0.53 -1.30 12.99
CA LEU A 76 -0.84 -2.02 11.76
C LEU A 76 -2.20 -1.62 11.19
N GLU A 77 -2.26 -1.47 9.88
CA GLU A 77 -3.52 -1.49 9.13
C GLU A 77 -3.92 -2.95 8.88
N SER A 78 -5.21 -3.26 9.01
CA SER A 78 -5.75 -4.59 8.69
C SER A 78 -6.86 -4.51 7.65
N VAL A 79 -6.82 -5.43 6.70
CA VAL A 79 -7.88 -5.65 5.71
C VAL A 79 -8.42 -7.05 5.91
N ILE A 80 -9.75 -7.18 5.96
CA ILE A 80 -10.44 -8.46 6.02
C ILE A 80 -11.35 -8.54 4.80
N TYR A 81 -11.23 -9.62 4.03
CA TYR A 81 -12.11 -9.93 2.91
C TYR A 81 -12.96 -11.15 3.25
N VAL A 82 -14.28 -10.99 3.22
CA VAL A 82 -15.22 -12.05 3.62
C VAL A 82 -15.42 -13.02 2.46
N LEU A 83 -15.07 -14.29 2.66
CA LEU A 83 -15.29 -15.36 1.69
C LEU A 83 -16.67 -15.99 1.85
N LYS A 84 -17.09 -16.20 3.11
CA LYS A 84 -18.31 -16.93 3.47
C LYS A 84 -18.81 -16.52 4.86
N GLY A 85 -20.11 -16.61 5.10
CA GLY A 85 -20.74 -16.28 6.37
C GLY A 85 -21.02 -14.79 6.52
N LYS A 86 -21.16 -14.31 7.76
CA LYS A 86 -21.48 -12.90 8.05
C LYS A 86 -20.65 -12.38 9.21
N ALA A 87 -19.78 -11.42 8.92
CA ALA A 87 -19.00 -10.72 9.93
C ALA A 87 -19.85 -9.62 10.58
N ARG A 88 -19.73 -9.47 11.89
CA ARG A 88 -20.18 -8.31 12.64
C ARG A 88 -18.98 -7.71 13.35
N MET A 89 -18.67 -6.48 13.02
CA MET A 89 -17.57 -5.72 13.60
C MET A 89 -18.14 -4.77 14.64
N ARG A 90 -17.55 -4.77 15.83
CA ARG A 90 -17.76 -3.70 16.81
C ARG A 90 -16.48 -2.91 16.99
N TRP A 91 -16.57 -1.60 17.19
CA TRP A 91 -15.40 -0.75 17.39
C TRP A 91 -15.72 0.49 18.20
N GLY A 92 -14.66 1.21 18.60
CA GLY A 92 -14.73 2.39 19.46
C GLY A 92 -14.12 2.11 20.83
N GLU A 93 -13.91 3.18 21.61
CA GLU A 93 -13.27 3.13 22.92
C GLU A 93 -13.96 2.16 23.90
N ARG A 94 -15.26 1.91 23.69
CA ARG A 94 -16.11 0.97 24.44
C ARG A 94 -16.90 0.06 23.51
N LEU A 95 -16.41 -0.19 22.29
CA LEU A 95 -17.12 -0.98 21.25
C LEU A 95 -18.55 -0.46 20.96
N GLU A 96 -18.73 0.86 21.03
CA GLU A 96 -20.02 1.54 20.93
C GLU A 96 -20.60 1.60 19.51
N TYR A 97 -19.84 1.23 18.48
CA TYR A 97 -20.29 1.19 17.09
C TYR A 97 -20.34 -0.25 16.57
N VAL A 98 -21.26 -0.52 15.64
CA VAL A 98 -21.40 -1.84 15.00
C VAL A 98 -21.76 -1.75 13.52
N ALA A 99 -21.23 -2.66 12.72
CA ALA A 99 -21.62 -2.88 11.34
C ALA A 99 -21.40 -4.34 10.93
N GLU A 100 -22.06 -4.76 9.85
CA GLU A 100 -21.99 -6.13 9.34
C GLU A 100 -21.47 -6.15 7.90
N ALA A 101 -20.77 -7.23 7.54
CA ALA A 101 -20.22 -7.50 6.22
C ALA A 101 -20.48 -8.95 5.81
N GLY A 102 -20.84 -9.16 4.55
CA GLY A 102 -21.11 -10.47 3.96
C GLY A 102 -20.09 -10.84 2.87
N PRO A 103 -20.27 -11.99 2.20
CA PRO A 103 -19.32 -12.46 1.18
C PRO A 103 -19.09 -11.42 0.07
N GLY A 104 -17.82 -11.16 -0.24
CA GLY A 104 -17.40 -10.15 -1.21
C GLY A 104 -17.13 -8.75 -0.62
N ASP A 105 -17.50 -8.52 0.64
CA ASP A 105 -17.24 -7.25 1.30
C ASP A 105 -15.80 -7.19 1.86
N PHE A 106 -15.26 -5.98 1.88
CA PHE A 106 -14.00 -5.64 2.53
C PHE A 106 -14.27 -4.88 3.83
N ILE A 107 -13.54 -5.23 4.88
CA ILE A 107 -13.47 -4.49 6.15
C ILE A 107 -12.06 -3.93 6.27
N PHE A 108 -11.97 -2.64 6.56
CA PHE A 108 -10.70 -1.97 6.90
C PHE A 108 -10.70 -1.62 8.39
N VAL A 109 -9.65 -2.03 9.09
CA VAL A 109 -9.41 -1.68 10.50
C VAL A 109 -8.16 -0.78 10.56
N PRO A 110 -8.33 0.51 10.92
CA PRO A 110 -7.20 1.44 11.06
C PRO A 110 -6.32 1.10 12.27
N PRO A 111 -5.08 1.64 12.30
CA PRO A 111 -4.20 1.52 13.46
C PRO A 111 -4.86 1.97 14.76
N TYR A 112 -4.55 1.25 15.84
CA TYR A 112 -4.97 1.50 17.22
C TYR A 112 -6.47 1.47 17.51
N VAL A 113 -7.34 1.24 16.52
CA VAL A 113 -8.78 1.17 16.74
C VAL A 113 -9.12 -0.06 17.59
N PRO A 114 -9.68 0.10 18.80
CA PRO A 114 -10.21 -1.01 19.56
C PRO A 114 -11.40 -1.60 18.80
N HIS A 115 -11.36 -2.91 18.57
CA HIS A 115 -12.39 -3.60 17.83
C HIS A 115 -12.61 -5.03 18.32
N GLN A 116 -13.74 -5.59 17.92
CA GLN A 116 -14.15 -6.97 18.15
C GLN A 116 -14.74 -7.54 16.86
N GLU A 117 -14.29 -8.74 16.52
CA GLU A 117 -14.77 -9.53 15.38
C GLU A 117 -15.75 -10.57 15.90
N ILE A 118 -16.93 -10.63 15.30
CA ILE A 118 -18.01 -11.53 15.70
C ILE A 118 -18.53 -12.25 14.46
N ASN A 119 -18.72 -13.56 14.54
CA ASN A 119 -19.56 -14.25 13.58
C ASN A 119 -21.03 -14.02 13.93
N ALA A 120 -21.75 -13.34 13.03
CA ALA A 120 -23.15 -12.96 13.24
C ALA A 120 -24.14 -14.10 13.02
N LEU A 121 -23.69 -15.25 12.49
CA LEU A 121 -24.53 -16.41 12.20
C LEU A 121 -24.36 -17.50 13.25
N GLU A 122 -25.48 -18.15 13.58
CA GLU A 122 -25.55 -19.21 14.60
C GLU A 122 -25.29 -20.61 14.04
N GLY A 123 -25.43 -20.80 12.72
CA GLY A 123 -25.33 -22.11 12.06
C GLY A 123 -24.24 -22.24 11.01
N GLU A 124 -23.49 -21.18 10.71
CA GLU A 124 -22.49 -21.17 9.64
C GLU A 124 -21.19 -20.54 10.12
N ALA A 125 -20.06 -21.14 9.74
CA ALA A 125 -18.74 -20.55 10.00
C ALA A 125 -18.51 -19.33 9.12
N LEU A 126 -17.81 -18.33 9.68
CA LEU A 126 -17.35 -17.16 8.96
C LEU A 126 -15.91 -17.42 8.48
N GLU A 127 -15.69 -17.32 7.18
CA GLU A 127 -14.38 -17.52 6.55
C GLU A 127 -13.92 -16.22 5.91
N CYS A 128 -12.70 -15.79 6.21
CA CYS A 128 -12.14 -14.56 5.67
C CYS A 128 -10.66 -14.71 5.29
N VAL A 129 -10.22 -13.85 4.37
CA VAL A 129 -8.79 -13.56 4.13
C VAL A 129 -8.43 -12.31 4.92
N LEU A 130 -7.27 -12.31 5.56
CA LEU A 130 -6.76 -11.18 6.33
C LEU A 130 -5.42 -10.75 5.77
N MET A 131 -5.22 -9.45 5.69
CA MET A 131 -3.96 -8.82 5.32
C MET A 131 -3.58 -7.77 6.34
N ARG A 132 -2.29 -7.64 6.64
CA ARG A 132 -1.75 -6.58 7.50
C ARG A 132 -0.55 -5.88 6.87
N SER A 133 -0.39 -4.60 7.15
CA SER A 133 0.62 -3.70 6.57
C SER A 133 2.06 -3.92 7.05
N ASP A 134 2.32 -4.98 7.81
CA ASP A 134 3.67 -5.39 8.24
C ASP A 134 3.74 -6.93 8.38
N GLY A 135 4.95 -7.48 8.52
CA GLY A 135 5.20 -8.91 8.71
C GLY A 135 4.88 -9.44 10.11
N GLU A 136 4.65 -8.56 11.09
CA GLU A 136 4.34 -8.92 12.48
C GLU A 136 2.83 -9.10 12.71
N ALA A 137 2.47 -10.14 13.47
CA ALA A 137 1.09 -10.38 13.89
C ALA A 137 0.81 -9.74 15.27
N VAL A 138 0.84 -8.41 15.34
CA VAL A 138 0.58 -7.67 16.59
C VAL A 138 -0.90 -7.75 16.96
N ALA A 139 -1.20 -8.19 18.18
CA ALA A 139 -2.53 -8.09 18.78
C ALA A 139 -2.39 -7.69 20.25
N VAL A 140 -2.91 -6.52 20.60
CA VAL A 140 -2.93 -6.00 21.97
C VAL A 140 -4.34 -6.21 22.52
N ASN A 141 -4.48 -7.15 23.45
CA ASN A 141 -5.75 -7.46 24.10
C ASN A 141 -6.13 -6.39 25.12
N LEU A 142 -7.41 -6.06 25.20
CA LEU A 142 -7.98 -5.07 26.11
C LEU A 142 -8.98 -5.75 27.07
N PRO A 143 -8.50 -6.53 28.06
CA PRO A 143 -9.37 -7.34 28.93
C PRO A 143 -10.28 -6.50 29.84
N ASP A 144 -9.87 -5.28 30.18
CA ASP A 144 -10.61 -4.37 31.07
C ASP A 144 -11.63 -3.48 30.33
N LEU A 145 -11.70 -3.59 28.99
CA LEU A 145 -12.65 -2.82 28.20
C LEU A 145 -14.06 -3.36 28.42
N VAL A 146 -14.93 -2.51 28.98
CA VAL A 146 -16.36 -2.81 29.17
C VAL A 146 -17.14 -2.37 27.92
N PRO A 147 -17.70 -3.30 27.13
CA PRO A 147 -18.44 -2.95 25.93
C PRO A 147 -19.77 -2.28 26.27
N VAL A 148 -20.21 -1.34 25.43
CA VAL A 148 -21.60 -0.86 25.46
C VAL A 148 -22.55 -2.03 25.18
N GLU A 149 -23.68 -2.14 25.90
CA GLU A 149 -24.61 -3.25 25.68
C GLU A 149 -25.27 -3.17 24.29
N ASN A 150 -25.77 -1.97 23.94
CA ASN A 150 -26.47 -1.68 22.68
C ASN A 150 -25.64 -0.72 21.80
N PRO A 151 -24.74 -1.23 20.95
CA PRO A 151 -23.93 -0.38 20.07
C PRO A 151 -24.77 0.29 18.97
N GLU A 152 -24.36 1.48 18.55
CA GLU A 152 -24.94 2.24 17.45
C GLU A 152 -24.60 1.59 16.11
N GLY A 153 -25.63 1.29 15.31
CA GLY A 153 -25.48 0.72 13.98
C GLY A 153 -25.01 1.75 12.95
N VAL A 154 -23.86 1.53 12.34
CA VAL A 154 -23.29 2.40 11.31
C VAL A 154 -23.55 1.81 9.93
N LYS A 155 -24.23 2.58 9.06
CA LYS A 155 -24.52 2.17 7.67
C LYS A 155 -23.34 2.51 6.76
N HIS A 156 -22.73 1.51 6.12
CA HIS A 156 -21.75 1.73 5.06
C HIS A 156 -22.46 2.18 3.76
N SER A 157 -22.00 3.29 3.17
CA SER A 157 -22.52 3.79 1.89
C SER A 157 -22.12 2.86 0.75
N LYS A 158 -23.07 2.43 -0.10
CA LYS A 158 -22.73 1.85 -1.42
C LYS A 158 -21.83 2.85 -2.17
N LEU A 159 -20.67 2.38 -2.63
CA LEU A 159 -19.87 3.12 -3.60
C LEU A 159 -20.76 3.36 -4.83
N VAL A 160 -21.06 4.62 -5.11
CA VAL A 160 -21.94 5.02 -6.20
C VAL A 160 -21.26 4.62 -7.52
N SER A 161 -21.76 3.56 -8.17
CA SER A 161 -21.50 3.32 -9.59
C SER A 161 -22.18 4.44 -10.36
N GLY A 162 -21.42 5.12 -11.24
CA GLY A 162 -21.85 6.34 -11.92
C GLY A 162 -23.21 6.22 -12.63
N GLY A 163 -23.93 7.34 -12.60
CA GLY A 163 -25.26 7.51 -13.17
C GLY A 163 -26.23 8.01 -12.10
N ASP A 164 -26.57 9.29 -12.20
CA ASP A 164 -27.56 10.01 -11.40
C ASP A 164 -27.18 10.63 -10.04
N ASN A 165 -27.67 11.86 -9.95
CA ASN A 165 -27.30 12.94 -9.08
C ASN A 165 -27.97 12.77 -7.71
N GLN A 166 -27.51 11.83 -6.89
CA GLN A 166 -27.86 11.78 -5.47
C GLN A 166 -26.62 11.84 -4.57
N LYS A 167 -26.63 12.85 -3.70
CA LYS A 167 -25.61 13.22 -2.70
C LYS A 167 -25.11 12.01 -1.92
N GLY A 168 -23.95 11.48 -2.33
CA GLY A 168 -23.20 10.50 -1.55
C GLY A 168 -22.63 11.15 -0.29
N ARG A 169 -23.24 10.89 0.87
CA ARG A 169 -22.68 11.23 2.18
C ARG A 169 -21.52 10.28 2.47
N PHE A 170 -20.29 10.76 2.33
CA PHE A 170 -19.15 10.17 3.03
C PHE A 170 -19.26 10.59 4.51
N TYR A 171 -19.50 9.63 5.41
CA TYR A 171 -19.58 9.92 6.84
C TYR A 171 -18.20 10.37 7.36
N GLY A 172 -18.20 11.49 8.10
CA GLY A 172 -17.01 12.14 8.60
C GLY A 172 -16.20 11.28 9.57
N TRP A 173 -15.05 10.80 9.11
CA TRP A 173 -14.01 10.23 9.96
C TRP A 173 -13.37 11.35 10.78
N LYS A 174 -13.62 11.38 12.10
CA LYS A 174 -12.85 12.21 13.03
C LYS A 174 -11.77 11.34 13.66
N ALA A 175 -10.55 11.41 13.13
CA ALA A 175 -9.36 11.03 13.89
C ALA A 175 -9.21 11.99 15.08
N GLU A 176 -9.80 11.64 16.21
CA GLU A 176 -9.46 12.29 17.47
C GLU A 176 -8.17 11.67 18.02
N ASP A 177 -7.30 12.55 18.50
CA ASP A 177 -5.90 12.34 18.86
C ASP A 177 -5.70 11.27 19.98
N PRO A 178 -5.04 10.13 19.73
CA PRO A 178 -4.76 9.12 20.77
C PRO A 178 -3.86 9.64 21.90
N ALA A 179 -3.11 10.73 21.67
CA ALA A 179 -2.18 11.27 22.66
C ALA A 179 -2.85 12.04 23.81
N ARG A 180 -4.19 12.19 23.82
CA ARG A 180 -4.91 13.03 24.79
C ARG A 180 -5.64 12.28 25.92
N ARG A 181 -5.57 10.95 25.99
CA ARG A 181 -5.99 10.20 27.17
C ARG A 181 -4.80 9.51 27.82
N GLY A 182 -3.96 10.31 28.47
CA GLY A 182 -3.20 9.85 29.62
C GLY A 182 -4.16 9.57 30.77
N ALA A 183 -4.85 8.43 30.74
CA ALA A 183 -5.31 7.79 31.96
C ALA A 183 -4.18 6.86 32.37
N SER A 184 -3.53 7.19 33.49
CA SER A 184 -2.47 6.41 34.11
C SER A 184 -2.92 4.97 34.37
N PHE A 185 -2.61 4.06 33.46
CA PHE A 185 -2.58 2.63 33.76
C PHE A 185 -1.12 2.22 33.83
N LYS A 186 -0.61 2.12 35.06
CA LYS A 186 0.60 1.38 35.36
C LYS A 186 0.30 -0.10 35.13
N ALA A 187 0.33 -0.55 33.87
CA ALA A 187 0.55 -1.97 33.60
C ALA A 187 1.98 -2.27 34.05
N LYS A 188 2.12 -3.01 35.16
CA LYS A 188 3.41 -3.56 35.55
C LYS A 188 3.95 -4.36 34.38
N SER A 189 5.08 -3.91 33.86
CA SER A 189 5.84 -4.58 32.82
C SER A 189 6.33 -5.93 33.33
N ASN A 190 5.56 -7.00 33.12
CA ASN A 190 6.13 -8.34 33.13
C ASN A 190 6.51 -8.69 31.69
N TYR A 191 7.61 -8.07 31.23
CA TYR A 191 8.35 -8.60 30.08
C TYR A 191 9.00 -9.90 30.55
N ILE A 192 8.42 -11.04 30.18
CA ILE A 192 9.18 -12.30 30.15
C ILE A 192 9.91 -12.30 28.80
N ASN A 193 11.05 -11.63 28.76
CA ASN A 193 12.10 -11.90 27.77
C ASN A 193 13.07 -12.88 28.44
N GLU A 194 12.78 -14.18 28.40
CA GLU A 194 13.87 -15.15 28.50
C GLU A 194 14.37 -15.43 27.07
N PRO A 195 15.67 -15.23 26.79
CA PRO A 195 16.24 -15.64 25.51
C PRO A 195 16.15 -17.17 25.40
N PRO A 196 15.79 -17.76 24.24
CA PRO A 196 15.90 -19.18 24.07
C PRO A 196 17.36 -19.59 24.26
N ALA A 197 17.57 -20.52 25.20
CA ALA A 197 18.87 -21.12 25.46
C ALA A 197 19.51 -21.59 24.15
N ARG A 198 20.78 -21.23 23.99
CA ARG A 198 21.63 -21.60 22.86
C ARG A 198 21.75 -23.13 22.82
N ILE A 199 20.89 -23.79 22.05
CA ILE A 199 21.06 -25.21 21.73
C ILE A 199 22.23 -25.29 20.76
N THR A 200 23.40 -25.57 21.30
CA THR A 200 24.58 -25.99 20.54
C THR A 200 24.25 -27.30 19.83
N ALA A 201 24.18 -27.26 18.51
CA ALA A 201 24.16 -28.46 17.69
C ALA A 201 25.44 -29.27 17.96
N PRO A 202 25.36 -30.57 18.28
CA PRO A 202 26.56 -31.39 18.38
C PRO A 202 27.17 -31.57 16.98
N GLN A 203 28.48 -31.32 16.92
CA GLN A 203 29.34 -31.54 15.77
C GLN A 203 29.17 -32.97 15.24
N ARG A 204 28.93 -33.10 13.94
CA ARG A 204 29.22 -34.33 13.20
C ARG A 204 30.64 -34.21 12.67
N ASP A 205 31.58 -34.86 13.35
CA ASP A 205 32.85 -35.24 12.75
C ASP A 205 32.81 -36.74 12.44
N ASP A 206 33.24 -37.04 11.22
CA ASP A 206 33.38 -38.36 10.63
C ASP A 206 34.30 -39.27 11.45
N GLN A 207 33.97 -40.57 11.51
CA GLN A 207 34.98 -41.61 11.33
C GLN A 207 34.38 -42.99 11.05
N ALA A 208 35.14 -43.73 10.25
CA ALA A 208 34.77 -44.89 9.48
C ALA A 208 34.90 -46.24 10.23
N ARG A 209 34.47 -47.29 9.51
CA ARG A 209 34.90 -48.70 9.52
C ARG A 209 33.99 -49.75 10.17
N GLU A 210 33.50 -50.61 9.27
CA GLU A 210 33.55 -52.08 9.28
C GLU A 210 33.56 -52.81 10.64
N THR A 211 32.60 -53.70 10.89
CA THR A 211 32.76 -55.16 10.66
C THR A 211 31.53 -56.00 11.09
N LYS A 212 31.21 -56.96 10.22
CA LYS A 212 30.85 -58.38 10.46
C LYS A 212 29.71 -58.81 11.41
N MET A 213 28.77 -59.51 10.75
CA MET A 213 28.26 -60.86 11.06
C MET A 213 27.71 -61.17 12.45
N ALA A 214 26.41 -61.49 12.49
CA ALA A 214 25.93 -62.65 13.23
C ALA A 214 24.75 -63.31 12.49
N LYS A 215 24.99 -64.55 12.05
CA LYS A 215 23.99 -65.54 11.60
C LYS A 215 23.57 -66.39 12.80
N GLN A 216 22.28 -66.69 12.92
CA GLN A 216 21.77 -67.97 13.46
C GLN A 216 20.39 -68.23 12.80
N LYS A 217 20.30 -69.15 11.82
CA LYS A 217 19.91 -70.59 11.91
C LYS A 217 18.46 -70.76 12.40
N LYS A 218 17.47 -71.15 11.57
CA LYS A 218 17.20 -72.41 10.82
C LYS A 218 16.26 -73.37 11.58
N SER A 219 15.06 -73.60 11.04
CA SER A 219 14.32 -74.90 10.96
C SER A 219 13.04 -74.68 10.13
N LYS A 220 12.88 -75.20 8.91
CA LYS A 220 12.50 -76.56 8.43
C LYS A 220 11.00 -76.95 8.57
N GLY A 221 10.40 -77.34 7.43
CA GLY A 221 9.15 -78.13 7.24
C GLY A 221 8.32 -77.58 6.06
N SER A 222 8.41 -78.08 4.82
CA SER A 222 7.67 -79.22 4.17
C SER A 222 6.14 -79.10 4.26
N GLY A 223 5.29 -79.20 3.23
CA GLY A 223 5.41 -79.50 1.80
C GLY A 223 4.01 -79.48 1.14
N SER A 224 3.92 -80.03 -0.08
CA SER A 224 2.73 -80.43 -0.89
C SER A 224 2.04 -79.42 -1.82
N GLY A 225 2.25 -79.62 -3.14
CA GLY A 225 1.19 -79.99 -4.09
C GLY A 225 0.52 -78.87 -4.94
N PRO A 226 0.17 -79.11 -6.22
CA PRO A 226 0.15 -78.07 -7.26
C PRO A 226 -1.25 -77.74 -7.82
N GLU A 227 -1.47 -76.51 -8.31
CA GLU A 227 -2.45 -76.29 -9.38
C GLU A 227 -2.21 -75.00 -10.19
N LYS A 228 -2.63 -75.05 -11.46
CA LYS A 228 -2.41 -74.10 -12.57
C LYS A 228 -3.46 -72.97 -12.60
N VAL A 229 -3.19 -71.99 -13.50
CA VAL A 229 -4.10 -71.00 -14.12
C VAL A 229 -4.31 -69.77 -13.20
N GLU A 230 -4.03 -68.52 -13.59
CA GLU A 230 -4.65 -67.79 -14.70
C GLU A 230 -3.86 -66.50 -15.04
N SER A 231 -3.71 -66.24 -16.34
CA SER A 231 -3.06 -65.07 -16.93
C SER A 231 -4.01 -63.86 -16.99
N LYS A 232 -3.51 -62.68 -16.62
CA LYS A 232 -4.19 -61.37 -16.68
C LYS A 232 -4.82 -61.06 -18.07
N PRO A 233 -6.01 -60.42 -18.13
CA PRO A 233 -6.67 -60.05 -19.37
C PRO A 233 -6.04 -58.81 -20.04
N PRO A 234 -6.13 -58.68 -21.37
CA PRO A 234 -5.57 -57.56 -22.13
C PRO A 234 -6.50 -56.34 -22.14
N SER A 235 -5.88 -55.15 -22.17
CA SER A 235 -6.51 -53.84 -22.27
C SER A 235 -7.29 -53.65 -23.58
N PRO A 236 -8.50 -53.04 -23.57
CA PRO A 236 -9.28 -52.85 -24.79
C PRO A 236 -8.73 -51.70 -25.67
N LYS A 237 -8.57 -51.99 -26.96
CA LYS A 237 -8.21 -51.02 -28.01
C LYS A 237 -9.44 -50.17 -28.38
N ILE A 238 -9.34 -48.86 -28.18
CA ILE A 238 -10.36 -47.87 -28.59
C ILE A 238 -10.17 -47.55 -30.08
N ARG A 239 -11.23 -47.70 -30.88
CA ARG A 239 -11.29 -47.23 -32.28
C ARG A 239 -11.68 -45.73 -32.30
N PRO A 240 -11.09 -44.90 -33.18
CA PRO A 240 -11.50 -43.50 -33.30
C PRO A 240 -12.86 -43.39 -34.01
N LEU A 241 -13.75 -42.58 -33.44
CA LEU A 241 -15.06 -42.26 -34.01
C LEU A 241 -14.95 -41.14 -35.06
N SER A 242 -15.66 -41.36 -36.17
CA SER A 242 -15.84 -40.47 -37.32
C SER A 242 -16.46 -39.12 -36.94
N LEU A 243 -15.78 -38.03 -37.26
CA LEU A 243 -16.27 -36.65 -37.12
C LEU A 243 -16.95 -36.19 -38.41
N THR A 244 -18.26 -36.40 -38.52
CA THR A 244 -19.05 -35.78 -39.59
C THR A 244 -20.38 -35.29 -39.04
N LEU A 245 -20.47 -33.97 -38.81
CA LEU A 245 -21.62 -33.08 -39.03
C LEU A 245 -21.46 -31.80 -38.18
N ILE A 246 -20.78 -30.80 -38.75
CA ILE A 246 -20.86 -29.40 -38.27
C ILE A 246 -21.39 -28.56 -39.45
N PRO A 247 -22.51 -27.84 -39.30
CA PRO A 247 -23.08 -27.02 -40.36
C PRO A 247 -22.17 -25.82 -40.67
N LYS A 248 -21.94 -25.56 -41.95
CA LYS A 248 -21.12 -24.42 -42.44
C LYS A 248 -21.88 -23.10 -42.27
N THR A 249 -21.57 -22.35 -41.22
CA THR A 249 -21.91 -20.91 -41.16
C THR A 249 -20.83 -20.11 -41.90
N LYS A 250 -21.24 -19.18 -42.78
CA LYS A 250 -20.34 -18.31 -43.54
C LYS A 250 -19.37 -17.56 -42.59
N PRO A 251 -18.09 -17.35 -42.99
CA PRO A 251 -17.14 -16.62 -42.16
C PRO A 251 -17.61 -15.16 -42.05
N HIS A 252 -17.94 -14.74 -40.84
CA HIS A 252 -18.18 -13.34 -40.53
C HIS A 252 -16.82 -12.63 -40.62
N ARG A 253 -16.63 -11.79 -41.62
CA ARG A 253 -15.45 -10.91 -41.70
C ARG A 253 -15.46 -10.03 -40.44
N PRO A 254 -14.42 -10.04 -39.59
CA PRO A 254 -14.38 -9.12 -38.47
C PRO A 254 -14.44 -7.69 -39.02
N ARG A 255 -15.41 -6.91 -38.55
CA ARG A 255 -15.42 -5.46 -38.71
C ARG A 255 -14.06 -4.96 -38.16
N PRO A 256 -13.35 -4.06 -38.86
CA PRO A 256 -12.06 -3.58 -38.37
C PRO A 256 -12.25 -3.05 -36.95
N LEU A 257 -11.36 -3.50 -36.06
CA LEU A 257 -11.31 -3.12 -34.66
C LEU A 257 -11.40 -1.59 -34.59
N SER A 258 -12.35 -1.14 -33.80
CA SER A 258 -12.42 0.20 -33.24
C SER A 258 -11.01 0.70 -32.92
N VAL A 259 -10.72 1.94 -33.32
CA VAL A 259 -9.54 2.73 -32.93
C VAL A 259 -9.11 2.32 -31.53
N GLU A 260 -7.94 1.68 -31.39
CA GLU A 260 -7.43 1.23 -30.11
C GLU A 260 -7.45 2.43 -29.15
N SER A 261 -8.21 2.32 -28.06
CA SER A 261 -8.17 3.33 -27.00
C SER A 261 -6.72 3.50 -26.59
N PRO A 262 -6.21 4.73 -26.60
CA PRO A 262 -4.78 4.91 -26.43
C PRO A 262 -4.37 4.47 -25.03
N PRO A 263 -3.15 3.95 -24.85
CA PRO A 263 -2.74 3.31 -23.62
C PRO A 263 -2.87 4.26 -22.44
N ALA A 264 -3.23 3.69 -21.30
CA ALA A 264 -3.22 4.40 -20.04
C ALA A 264 -1.87 5.08 -19.79
N ARG A 265 -1.94 6.27 -19.23
CA ARG A 265 -0.77 7.10 -19.01
C ARG A 265 -0.95 7.97 -17.79
N VAL A 266 0.14 8.18 -17.07
CA VAL A 266 0.20 9.07 -15.93
C VAL A 266 1.06 10.27 -16.30
N ILE A 267 0.43 11.44 -16.37
CA ILE A 267 1.08 12.73 -16.57
C ILE A 267 1.29 13.34 -15.18
N VAL A 268 2.50 13.81 -14.90
CA VAL A 268 2.90 14.33 -13.60
C VAL A 268 3.38 15.76 -13.74
N HIS A 269 2.68 16.70 -13.11
CA HIS A 269 3.10 18.09 -12.98
C HIS A 269 3.86 18.27 -11.69
N LEU A 270 5.11 18.69 -11.78
CA LEU A 270 5.97 18.88 -10.62
C LEU A 270 6.06 20.35 -10.28
N MET A 271 5.44 20.73 -9.16
CA MET A 271 5.35 22.11 -8.71
C MET A 271 6.15 22.31 -7.43
N ARG A 272 6.98 23.35 -7.39
CA ARG A 272 7.53 23.83 -6.13
C ARG A 272 6.50 24.75 -5.46
N HIS A 273 6.33 24.62 -4.15
CA HIS A 273 5.49 25.56 -3.39
C HIS A 273 5.87 27.04 -3.66
N ALA A 274 4.88 27.93 -3.55
CA ALA A 274 5.06 29.37 -3.68
C ALA A 274 5.89 29.95 -2.52
N GLU A 275 6.24 31.23 -2.61
CA GLU A 275 7.04 31.88 -1.58
C GLU A 275 6.39 31.76 -0.18
N ALA A 276 7.20 31.32 0.78
CA ALA A 276 6.80 31.23 2.18
C ALA A 276 7.20 32.49 2.95
N GLN A 277 6.45 32.78 4.02
CA GLN A 277 6.76 33.83 4.96
C GLN A 277 8.19 33.70 5.49
N LYS A 278 8.89 34.84 5.57
CA LYS A 278 10.17 35.02 6.24
C LYS A 278 9.96 35.97 7.41
N LYS A 279 10.77 35.88 8.47
CA LYS A 279 10.86 37.01 9.41
C LYS A 279 11.55 38.17 8.71
N THR A 280 11.10 39.38 9.00
CA THR A 280 11.62 40.63 8.45
C THR A 280 13.01 40.98 8.98
N ASP A 281 13.40 40.43 10.13
CA ASP A 281 14.75 40.56 10.69
C ASP A 281 15.66 39.41 10.25
N ILE A 282 16.81 39.77 9.66
CA ILE A 282 17.87 38.88 9.16
C ILE A 282 18.42 38.00 10.30
N PHE A 283 18.37 38.49 11.55
CA PHE A 283 18.83 37.79 12.75
C PHE A 283 17.70 37.10 13.53
N GLY A 284 16.44 37.21 13.08
CA GLY A 284 15.30 36.62 13.75
C GLY A 284 15.23 35.09 13.63
N PRO A 285 14.68 34.37 14.63
CA PRO A 285 14.60 32.91 14.54
C PRO A 285 13.68 32.47 13.39
N LYS A 286 14.17 31.52 12.59
CA LYS A 286 13.45 30.95 11.43
C LYS A 286 12.05 30.50 11.85
N LEU A 287 11.03 30.89 11.07
CA LEU A 287 9.65 30.49 11.32
C LEU A 287 9.50 28.96 11.21
N LYS A 288 8.81 28.36 12.19
CA LYS A 288 8.45 26.95 12.16
C LYS A 288 7.23 26.74 11.25
N ASP A 289 7.38 25.87 10.26
CA ASP A 289 6.33 25.57 9.26
C ASP A 289 5.62 26.84 8.74
N PRO A 290 6.35 27.74 8.05
CA PRO A 290 5.82 29.01 7.59
C PRO A 290 4.69 28.83 6.58
N ASP A 291 3.73 29.73 6.63
CA ASP A 291 2.66 29.83 5.64
C ASP A 291 3.13 30.58 4.38
N LEU A 292 2.26 30.78 3.39
CA LEU A 292 2.53 31.61 2.23
C LEU A 292 2.69 33.09 2.59
N SER A 293 3.66 33.77 1.95
CA SER A 293 3.75 35.24 1.98
C SER A 293 2.68 35.86 1.07
N ASP A 294 2.53 37.19 1.11
CA ASP A 294 1.68 37.90 0.14
C ASP A 294 2.19 37.73 -1.29
N VAL A 295 3.52 37.75 -1.47
CA VAL A 295 4.17 37.43 -2.75
C VAL A 295 3.84 36.00 -3.17
N GLY A 296 3.88 35.03 -2.25
CA GLY A 296 3.48 33.64 -2.51
C GLY A 296 2.01 33.49 -2.91
N ARG A 297 1.10 34.27 -2.32
CA ARG A 297 -0.31 34.31 -2.72
C ARG A 297 -0.50 34.93 -4.10
N ALA A 298 0.19 36.04 -4.40
CA ALA A 298 0.16 36.68 -5.71
C ALA A 298 0.68 35.73 -6.80
N GLN A 299 1.78 35.05 -6.50
CA GLN A 299 2.30 33.93 -7.28
C GLN A 299 1.19 32.90 -7.59
N CYS A 300 0.53 32.33 -6.57
CA CYS A 300 -0.59 31.40 -6.76
C CYS A 300 -1.70 31.96 -7.65
N SER A 301 -2.06 33.23 -7.49
CA SER A 301 -3.08 33.86 -8.31
C SER A 301 -2.68 34.00 -9.78
N THR A 302 -1.41 34.32 -10.06
CA THR A 302 -0.90 34.37 -11.44
C THR A 302 -0.92 32.99 -12.07
N PHE A 303 -0.39 31.98 -11.38
CA PHE A 303 -0.41 30.60 -11.88
C PHE A 303 -1.84 30.10 -12.15
N ALA A 304 -2.78 30.37 -11.23
CA ALA A 304 -4.17 29.93 -11.40
C ALA A 304 -4.82 30.52 -12.66
N LYS A 305 -4.45 31.75 -13.04
CA LYS A 305 -4.92 32.39 -14.29
C LYS A 305 -4.27 31.76 -15.53
N GLU A 306 -2.97 31.52 -15.48
CA GLU A 306 -2.21 30.92 -16.60
C GLU A 306 -2.60 29.46 -16.86
N PHE A 307 -2.88 28.69 -15.79
CA PHE A 307 -3.20 27.27 -15.87
C PHE A 307 -4.71 26.98 -15.89
N LYS A 308 -5.55 28.02 -16.01
CA LYS A 308 -7.01 27.92 -15.88
C LYS A 308 -7.64 26.85 -16.76
N ASP A 309 -7.28 26.83 -18.05
CA ASP A 309 -7.83 25.90 -19.04
C ASP A 309 -7.25 24.47 -18.92
N HIS A 310 -6.35 24.24 -17.96
CA HIS A 310 -5.71 22.96 -17.72
C HIS A 310 -6.13 22.31 -16.40
N GLN A 311 -6.71 23.07 -15.46
CA GLN A 311 -7.09 22.53 -14.14
C GLN A 311 -8.11 21.39 -14.24
N SER A 312 -9.01 21.41 -15.22
CA SER A 312 -10.04 20.37 -15.41
C SER A 312 -9.49 19.00 -15.81
N HIS A 313 -8.25 18.93 -16.31
CA HIS A 313 -7.60 17.65 -16.60
C HIS A 313 -6.97 17.01 -15.37
N VAL A 314 -6.71 17.80 -14.33
CA VAL A 314 -6.09 17.30 -13.10
C VAL A 314 -7.04 16.32 -12.42
N THR A 315 -6.51 15.15 -12.11
CA THR A 315 -7.24 14.06 -11.43
C THR A 315 -6.82 13.89 -9.98
N HIS A 316 -5.58 14.24 -9.66
CA HIS A 316 -5.01 14.09 -8.33
C HIS A 316 -4.12 15.29 -8.00
N ILE A 317 -4.22 15.81 -6.78
CA ILE A 317 -3.30 16.83 -6.26
C ILE A 317 -2.68 16.27 -4.98
N LEU A 318 -1.39 16.01 -5.02
CA LEU A 318 -0.58 15.53 -3.91
C LEU A 318 0.32 16.65 -3.43
N CYS A 319 0.46 16.83 -2.12
CA CYS A 319 1.38 17.82 -1.59
C CYS A 319 2.10 17.34 -0.33
N SER A 320 3.19 18.01 0.03
CA SER A 320 3.76 17.81 1.36
C SER A 320 2.82 18.38 2.45
N PRO A 321 2.83 17.82 3.67
CA PRO A 321 2.05 18.34 4.79
C PRO A 321 2.60 19.66 5.39
N MET A 322 3.35 20.44 4.62
CA MET A 322 3.84 21.76 5.04
C MET A 322 2.82 22.84 4.67
N LYS A 323 2.54 23.80 5.57
CA LYS A 323 1.48 24.81 5.32
C LYS A 323 1.63 25.51 3.98
N ARG A 324 2.85 25.95 3.65
CA ARG A 324 3.13 26.59 2.36
C ARG A 324 2.81 25.71 1.14
N ALA A 325 3.02 24.40 1.21
CA ALA A 325 2.72 23.49 0.10
C ALA A 325 1.22 23.23 -0.01
N ILE A 326 0.56 22.96 1.12
CA ILE A 326 -0.89 22.80 1.20
C ILE A 326 -1.60 24.07 0.68
N ASN A 327 -1.20 25.24 1.18
CA ASN A 327 -1.83 26.49 0.78
C ASN A 327 -1.45 26.91 -0.65
N THR A 328 -0.30 26.46 -1.18
CA THR A 328 -0.03 26.57 -2.62
C THR A 328 -1.06 25.76 -3.40
N ALA A 329 -1.33 24.52 -3.02
CA ALA A 329 -2.31 23.67 -3.69
C ALA A 329 -3.72 24.29 -3.70
N ILE A 330 -4.18 24.78 -2.55
CA ILE A 330 -5.50 25.40 -2.42
C ILE A 330 -5.59 26.68 -3.28
N ALA A 331 -4.56 27.52 -3.26
CA ALA A 331 -4.60 28.83 -3.92
C ALA A 331 -4.30 28.76 -5.43
N ALA A 332 -3.49 27.79 -5.87
CA ALA A 332 -3.11 27.62 -7.27
C ALA A 332 -4.17 26.86 -8.09
N PHE A 333 -5.02 26.04 -7.44
CA PHE A 333 -6.02 25.21 -8.11
C PHE A 333 -7.46 25.47 -7.62
N PRO A 334 -7.94 26.74 -7.63
CA PRO A 334 -9.22 27.12 -7.05
C PRO A 334 -10.45 26.56 -7.80
N ASP A 335 -10.27 26.09 -9.04
CA ASP A 335 -11.38 25.59 -9.85
C ASP A 335 -11.72 24.14 -9.55
N VAL A 336 -10.79 23.39 -8.96
CA VAL A 336 -10.95 21.96 -8.64
C VAL A 336 -10.86 21.65 -7.15
N VAL A 337 -10.04 22.36 -6.37
CA VAL A 337 -9.83 22.06 -4.94
C VAL A 337 -11.03 22.46 -4.09
N GLY A 338 -11.53 21.53 -3.26
CA GLY A 338 -12.74 21.69 -2.45
C GLY A 338 -14.03 21.69 -3.29
N LYS A 339 -13.93 21.24 -4.54
CA LYS A 339 -15.03 21.05 -5.47
C LYS A 339 -14.98 19.60 -5.96
N SER A 340 -14.29 19.35 -7.07
CA SER A 340 -14.12 18.02 -7.64
C SER A 340 -12.95 17.25 -7.02
N LEU A 341 -11.97 17.94 -6.44
CA LEU A 341 -10.76 17.34 -5.89
C LEU A 341 -10.51 17.73 -4.43
N THR A 342 -10.00 16.77 -3.68
CA THR A 342 -9.40 16.98 -2.36
C THR A 342 -7.89 16.86 -2.50
N VAL A 343 -7.13 17.81 -1.94
CA VAL A 343 -5.66 17.74 -1.93
C VAL A 343 -5.22 16.69 -0.92
N VAL A 344 -4.37 15.75 -1.31
CA VAL A 344 -3.85 14.72 -0.41
C VAL A 344 -2.49 15.15 0.13
N ALA A 345 -2.37 15.30 1.45
CA ALA A 345 -1.11 15.64 2.10
C ALA A 345 -0.33 14.36 2.46
N MET A 346 0.88 14.22 1.89
CA MET A 346 1.73 13.04 2.01
C MET A 346 3.07 13.38 2.66
N PRO A 347 3.38 12.83 3.85
CA PRO A 347 4.67 13.05 4.52
C PRO A 347 5.90 12.68 3.69
N GLU A 348 5.77 11.79 2.70
CA GLU A 348 6.84 11.41 1.78
C GLU A 348 7.32 12.59 0.93
N LEU A 349 6.44 13.53 0.61
CA LEU A 349 6.73 14.69 -0.23
C LEU A 349 7.39 15.86 0.53
N GLN A 350 7.73 15.69 1.81
CA GLN A 350 8.31 16.75 2.64
C GLN A 350 9.68 17.23 2.16
N SER A 351 10.05 18.45 2.60
CA SER A 351 11.39 18.97 2.42
C SER A 351 12.45 18.01 3.01
N LEU A 352 13.67 18.09 2.51
CA LEU A 352 14.83 17.42 3.10
C LEU A 352 15.61 18.35 4.04
N ASP A 353 15.14 19.58 4.22
CA ASP A 353 15.72 20.52 5.17
C ASP A 353 15.34 20.12 6.60
N LYS A 354 16.34 20.03 7.49
CA LYS A 354 16.15 19.77 8.94
C LYS A 354 15.79 21.03 9.74
N GLY A 355 16.00 22.22 9.17
CA GLY A 355 15.74 23.48 9.87
C GLY A 355 14.25 23.70 10.21
N PRO A 356 13.92 24.72 11.03
CA PRO A 356 12.55 24.98 11.50
C PRO A 356 11.51 25.14 10.37
N GLY A 357 11.92 25.74 9.25
CA GLY A 357 11.06 25.88 8.07
C GLY A 357 10.93 24.59 7.25
N GLY A 358 11.76 23.58 7.48
CA GLY A 358 11.72 22.27 6.85
C GLY A 358 10.85 21.27 7.60
N VAL A 359 10.62 21.47 8.90
CA VAL A 359 9.78 20.62 9.75
C VAL A 359 8.33 21.12 9.75
N GLY A 360 7.38 20.26 9.39
CA GLY A 360 5.95 20.60 9.38
C GLY A 360 5.35 20.80 10.78
N ALA A 361 4.11 21.28 10.85
CA ALA A 361 3.32 21.21 12.07
C ALA A 361 2.84 19.77 12.34
N GLY A 362 2.65 19.39 13.60
CA GLY A 362 2.14 18.07 13.95
C GLY A 362 0.72 17.81 13.42
N PHE A 363 0.38 16.52 13.29
CA PHE A 363 -0.91 16.06 12.75
C PHE A 363 -2.11 16.78 13.37
N THR A 364 -2.23 16.79 14.70
CA THR A 364 -3.33 17.45 15.43
C THR A 364 -3.50 18.93 15.07
N LYS A 365 -2.39 19.63 14.81
CA LYS A 365 -2.42 21.05 14.45
C LYS A 365 -2.88 21.25 13.01
N LEU A 366 -2.46 20.38 12.09
CA LEU A 366 -2.90 20.43 10.69
C LEU A 366 -4.35 19.98 10.55
N SER A 367 -4.73 18.88 11.20
CA SER A 367 -6.10 18.36 11.19
C SER A 367 -7.08 19.39 11.74
N LYS A 368 -6.73 20.08 12.84
CA LYS A 368 -7.52 21.21 13.34
C LYS A 368 -7.60 22.37 12.36
N LYS A 369 -6.50 22.73 11.68
CA LYS A 369 -6.44 23.87 10.76
C LYS A 369 -7.23 23.64 9.48
N TYR A 370 -7.14 22.45 8.91
CA TYR A 370 -7.79 22.07 7.64
C TYR A 370 -9.06 21.25 7.85
N ARG A 371 -9.57 21.24 9.10
CA ARG A 371 -10.84 20.57 9.43
C ARG A 371 -11.96 21.17 8.60
N VAL A 372 -12.77 20.28 8.04
CA VAL A 372 -13.94 20.63 7.24
C VAL A 372 -15.15 20.80 8.15
N LYS A 373 -15.99 21.79 7.85
CA LYS A 373 -17.29 21.93 8.51
C LYS A 373 -18.26 20.88 7.98
N GLU A 374 -19.23 20.49 8.79
CA GLU A 374 -20.24 19.52 8.38
C GLU A 374 -21.00 20.03 7.14
N GLY A 375 -21.02 19.23 6.08
CA GLY A 375 -21.65 19.57 4.80
C GLY A 375 -20.75 20.22 3.74
N GLU A 376 -19.49 20.53 4.04
CA GLU A 376 -18.52 21.03 3.06
C GLU A 376 -17.64 19.91 2.48
N VAL A 377 -17.16 20.08 1.24
CA VAL A 377 -16.16 19.18 0.65
C VAL A 377 -14.77 19.52 1.20
N ALA A 378 -14.02 18.50 1.61
CA ALA A 378 -12.67 18.68 2.11
C ALA A 378 -11.78 19.32 1.04
N LYS A 379 -11.13 20.44 1.38
CA LYS A 379 -10.08 21.00 0.52
C LYS A 379 -8.81 20.17 0.60
N VAL A 380 -8.52 19.62 1.79
CA VAL A 380 -7.29 18.91 2.08
C VAL A 380 -7.60 17.71 2.96
N ASP A 381 -7.12 16.55 2.53
CA ASP A 381 -7.03 15.35 3.33
C ASP A 381 -5.63 15.28 3.95
N VAL A 382 -5.59 15.54 5.25
CA VAL A 382 -4.39 15.35 6.08
C VAL A 382 -4.46 14.07 6.91
N THR A 383 -5.57 13.33 6.82
CA THR A 383 -5.93 12.18 7.66
C THR A 383 -5.40 10.87 7.11
N THR A 384 -5.39 10.70 5.79
CA THR A 384 -5.10 9.40 5.15
C THR A 384 -3.63 8.94 5.30
N PHE A 385 -2.72 9.81 5.74
CA PHE A 385 -1.29 9.48 5.84
C PHE A 385 -0.61 10.00 7.12
N GLY A 386 -1.37 10.18 8.21
CA GLY A 386 -0.91 10.68 9.51
C GLY A 386 0.04 9.76 10.28
N ARG A 387 1.20 9.41 9.69
CA ARG A 387 2.18 8.51 10.29
C ARG A 387 2.84 9.13 11.52
N SER A 388 2.92 8.37 12.61
CA SER A 388 3.63 8.80 13.83
C SER A 388 5.05 9.28 13.52
N GLY A 389 5.47 10.36 14.18
CA GLY A 389 6.85 10.85 14.09
C GLY A 389 7.24 11.48 12.75
N TRP A 390 6.30 11.79 11.84
CA TRP A 390 6.65 12.36 10.52
C TRP A 390 7.37 13.72 10.57
N ASN A 391 7.28 14.43 11.69
CA ASN A 391 7.97 15.68 11.95
C ASN A 391 9.39 15.50 12.54
N ASP A 392 9.78 14.28 12.92
CA ASP A 392 11.16 13.97 13.33
C ASP A 392 12.04 13.91 12.08
N LYS A 393 13.04 14.77 11.99
CA LYS A 393 13.99 14.79 10.87
C LYS A 393 15.41 14.49 11.29
N ASP A 394 15.62 14.29 12.59
CA ASP A 394 16.92 14.04 13.15
C ASP A 394 17.24 12.55 13.03
N HIS A 395 16.23 11.70 13.20
CA HIS A 395 16.38 10.25 13.16
C HIS A 395 15.30 9.54 12.30
N GLY A 396 15.56 8.29 11.94
CA GLY A 396 14.55 7.41 11.33
C GLY A 396 14.17 7.72 9.88
N ALA A 397 13.01 7.18 9.48
CA ALA A 397 12.55 7.14 8.09
C ALA A 397 12.33 8.53 7.46
N TRP A 398 12.04 9.55 8.26
CA TRP A 398 11.68 10.89 7.79
C TRP A 398 12.89 11.83 7.67
N SER A 399 14.05 11.39 8.16
CA SER A 399 15.31 12.10 8.03
C SER A 399 15.75 12.22 6.56
N PRO A 400 16.63 13.19 6.23
CA PRO A 400 17.10 13.39 4.86
C PRO A 400 17.83 12.18 4.26
N SER A 401 18.51 11.37 5.08
CA SER A 401 19.15 10.11 4.63
C SER A 401 18.13 9.06 4.19
N GLY A 402 16.89 9.13 4.70
CA GLY A 402 15.76 8.32 4.25
C GLY A 402 15.04 8.86 3.01
N ALA A 403 15.68 9.69 2.17
CA ALA A 403 15.00 10.22 0.98
C ALA A 403 14.73 9.15 -0.10
N HIS A 404 15.59 8.14 -0.24
CA HIS A 404 15.45 7.10 -1.27
C HIS A 404 14.13 6.33 -1.17
N TRP A 405 13.78 5.81 0.02
CA TRP A 405 12.53 5.05 0.16
C TRP A 405 11.29 5.92 -0.09
N ARG A 406 11.34 7.22 0.20
CA ARG A 406 10.26 8.17 -0.10
C ARG A 406 10.10 8.39 -1.60
N VAL A 407 11.21 8.50 -2.34
CA VAL A 407 11.19 8.54 -3.80
C VAL A 407 10.61 7.24 -4.36
N ASP A 408 11.05 6.09 -3.86
CA ASP A 408 10.54 4.79 -4.28
C ASP A 408 9.05 4.62 -3.97
N PHE A 409 8.60 5.12 -2.82
CA PHE A 409 7.18 5.13 -2.44
C PHE A 409 6.36 5.94 -3.43
N ILE A 410 6.77 7.18 -3.76
CA ILE A 410 6.05 8.03 -4.72
C ILE A 410 6.04 7.40 -6.11
N LYS A 411 7.16 6.83 -6.57
CA LYS A 411 7.20 6.11 -7.85
C LYS A 411 6.31 4.86 -7.81
N GLY A 412 6.28 4.13 -6.69
CA GLY A 412 5.38 2.99 -6.48
C GLY A 412 3.91 3.39 -6.55
N PHE A 413 3.55 4.49 -5.90
CA PHE A 413 2.21 5.07 -5.95
C PHE A 413 1.80 5.41 -7.38
N LEU A 414 2.68 6.09 -8.14
CA LEU A 414 2.43 6.41 -9.55
C LEU A 414 2.31 5.15 -10.43
N ARG A 415 3.07 4.08 -10.14
CA ARG A 415 2.90 2.78 -10.82
C ARG A 415 1.53 2.17 -10.51
N GLY A 416 1.08 2.26 -9.25
CA GLY A 416 -0.25 1.83 -8.85
C GLY A 416 -1.36 2.58 -9.60
N LEU A 417 -1.23 3.90 -9.71
CA LEU A 417 -2.15 4.71 -10.52
C LEU A 417 -2.13 4.31 -11.99
N LEU A 418 -0.95 4.11 -12.58
CA LEU A 418 -0.81 3.68 -13.96
C LEU A 418 -1.44 2.30 -14.19
N ALA A 419 -1.27 1.35 -13.27
CA ALA A 419 -1.86 0.02 -13.35
C ALA A 419 -3.39 0.03 -13.19
N ALA A 420 -3.92 0.97 -12.40
CA ALA A 420 -5.36 1.17 -12.22
C ALA A 420 -6.00 1.94 -13.38
N ALA A 421 -5.22 2.74 -14.10
CA ALA A 421 -5.64 3.37 -15.34
C ALA A 421 -5.65 2.30 -16.44
N THR A 422 -6.83 1.84 -16.85
CA THR A 422 -6.98 0.91 -17.98
C THR A 422 -6.86 1.63 -19.32
N ASP A 423 -7.60 2.73 -19.45
CA ASP A 423 -7.82 3.50 -20.69
C ASP A 423 -7.85 5.02 -20.42
N LYS A 424 -7.70 5.43 -19.16
CA LYS A 424 -7.80 6.83 -18.73
C LYS A 424 -6.44 7.49 -18.66
N ILE A 425 -6.43 8.79 -18.99
CA ILE A 425 -5.31 9.67 -18.70
C ILE A 425 -5.44 10.12 -17.25
N ILE A 426 -4.46 9.78 -16.42
CA ILE A 426 -4.37 10.27 -15.05
C ILE A 426 -3.38 11.42 -15.03
N GLU A 427 -3.84 12.60 -14.64
CA GLU A 427 -2.99 13.78 -14.50
C GLU A 427 -2.83 14.14 -13.02
N VAL A 428 -1.60 14.02 -12.52
CA VAL A 428 -1.24 14.18 -11.10
C VAL A 428 -0.42 15.45 -10.95
N VAL A 429 -0.83 16.33 -10.04
CA VAL A 429 -0.01 17.47 -9.61
C VAL A 429 0.68 17.10 -8.31
N ILE A 430 2.01 17.20 -8.26
CA ILE A 430 2.82 16.99 -7.05
C ILE A 430 3.42 18.32 -6.62
N ILE A 431 2.98 18.83 -5.48
CA ILE A 431 3.44 20.10 -4.90
C ILE A 431 4.37 19.83 -3.73
N SER A 432 5.65 20.13 -3.90
CA SER A 432 6.68 19.78 -2.93
C SER A 432 7.76 20.88 -2.85
N HIS A 433 8.95 20.51 -2.41
CA HIS A 433 10.07 21.38 -2.13
C HIS A 433 11.22 21.08 -3.09
N ARG A 434 12.01 22.10 -3.40
CA ARG A 434 13.17 21.97 -4.29
C ARG A 434 14.07 20.79 -3.90
N SER A 435 14.34 20.60 -2.61
CA SER A 435 15.23 19.55 -2.12
C SER A 435 14.73 18.14 -2.46
N PHE A 436 13.42 17.89 -2.33
CA PHE A 436 12.83 16.58 -2.59
C PHE A 436 12.60 16.35 -4.09
N LEU A 437 12.07 17.36 -4.78
CA LEU A 437 11.83 17.30 -6.23
C LEU A 437 13.11 17.05 -7.03
N LYS A 438 14.26 17.59 -6.57
CA LYS A 438 15.57 17.28 -7.15
C LYS A 438 15.91 15.80 -7.08
N GLN A 439 15.59 15.13 -5.97
CA GLN A 439 15.82 13.69 -5.81
C GLN A 439 14.83 12.85 -6.62
N LEU A 440 13.57 13.27 -6.67
CA LEU A 440 12.53 12.57 -7.43
C LEU A 440 12.88 12.47 -8.92
N CYS A 441 13.52 13.51 -9.48
CA CYS A 441 13.68 13.69 -10.93
C CYS A 441 15.13 13.94 -11.38
N LYS A 442 16.15 13.43 -10.67
CA LYS A 442 17.59 13.56 -11.00
C LYS A 442 17.92 14.90 -11.70
N ASN A 443 17.88 16.01 -10.96
CA ASN A 443 18.21 17.38 -11.42
C ASN A 443 17.10 18.19 -12.14
N ALA A 444 15.82 17.79 -12.06
CA ALA A 444 14.75 18.63 -12.62
C ALA A 444 14.73 20.07 -12.07
N LYS A 445 14.72 21.04 -12.99
CA LYS A 445 14.47 22.45 -12.68
C LYS A 445 12.97 22.62 -12.41
N THR A 446 12.60 22.64 -11.13
CA THR A 446 11.23 22.90 -10.69
C THR A 446 11.03 24.38 -10.32
N GLY A 447 9.97 24.96 -10.87
CA GLY A 447 9.59 26.36 -10.69
C GLY A 447 8.24 26.52 -10.00
N PHE A 448 7.91 27.77 -9.70
CA PHE A 448 6.56 28.16 -9.26
C PHE A 448 5.61 28.35 -10.48
N MET A 449 6.14 28.63 -11.67
CA MET A 449 5.39 28.60 -12.94
C MET A 449 5.77 27.32 -13.70
N VAL A 450 4.85 26.37 -13.80
CA VAL A 450 5.12 24.97 -14.21
C VAL A 450 4.95 24.76 -15.73
N ASN A 451 5.36 25.71 -16.57
CA ASN A 451 5.42 25.45 -18.01
C ASN A 451 6.67 24.63 -18.41
N ASN A 452 7.56 24.34 -17.46
CA ASN A 452 8.86 23.70 -17.73
C ASN A 452 9.07 22.36 -16.99
N THR A 453 8.07 21.82 -16.30
CA THR A 453 8.26 20.59 -15.48
C THR A 453 7.05 19.67 -15.48
N CYS A 454 6.46 19.46 -16.66
CA CYS A 454 5.56 18.35 -16.91
C CYS A 454 6.41 17.09 -17.22
N ALA A 455 6.03 15.95 -16.66
CA ALA A 455 6.70 14.68 -16.88
C ALA A 455 5.69 13.59 -17.21
N LEU A 456 6.08 12.66 -18.08
CA LEU A 456 5.40 11.39 -18.30
C LEU A 456 5.98 10.35 -17.34
N PHE A 457 5.12 9.65 -16.60
CA PHE A 457 5.53 8.52 -15.78
C PHE A 457 5.26 7.21 -16.53
N GLN A 458 6.34 6.52 -16.92
CA GLN A 458 6.26 5.26 -17.65
C GLN A 458 7.45 4.38 -17.28
N ASN A 459 7.24 3.05 -17.23
CA ASN A 459 8.27 2.07 -16.91
C ASN A 459 9.00 2.33 -15.57
N GLY A 460 8.32 3.02 -14.63
CA GLY A 460 8.90 3.37 -13.33
C GLY A 460 9.79 4.59 -13.30
N GLU A 461 9.88 5.34 -14.41
CA GLU A 461 10.70 6.54 -14.53
C GLU A 461 9.86 7.76 -14.90
N LEU A 462 10.36 8.94 -14.50
CA LEU A 462 9.80 10.23 -14.89
C LEU A 462 10.61 10.78 -16.05
N ARG A 463 9.94 11.07 -17.16
CA ARG A 463 10.53 11.68 -18.35
C ARG A 463 9.91 13.05 -18.58
N SER A 464 10.69 14.11 -18.61
CA SER A 464 10.18 15.45 -18.94
C SER A 464 9.53 15.46 -20.32
N ILE A 465 8.42 16.17 -20.44
CA ILE A 465 7.70 16.36 -21.70
C ILE A 465 7.39 17.85 -21.91
N GLY A 466 7.41 18.29 -23.18
CA GLY A 466 7.07 19.66 -23.54
C GLY A 466 5.57 19.89 -23.74
N ASP A 467 5.13 21.15 -23.81
CA ASP A 467 3.71 21.52 -24.01
C ASP A 467 3.10 20.88 -25.26
N ARG A 468 3.89 20.75 -26.34
CA ARG A 468 3.43 20.08 -27.56
C ARG A 468 3.10 18.61 -27.29
N GLU A 469 3.97 17.88 -26.60
CA GLU A 469 3.75 16.48 -26.25
C GLU A 469 2.59 16.32 -25.28
N LEU A 470 2.49 17.21 -24.28
CA LEU A 470 1.37 17.24 -23.34
C LEU A 470 0.03 17.39 -24.07
N LYS A 471 -0.09 18.32 -25.02
CA LYS A 471 -1.30 18.51 -25.83
C LYS A 471 -1.64 17.26 -26.64
N ARG A 472 -0.64 16.65 -27.29
CA ARG A 472 -0.82 15.40 -28.04
C ARG A 472 -1.32 14.28 -27.14
N LEU A 473 -0.72 14.12 -25.97
CA LEU A 473 -1.12 13.10 -24.99
C LEU A 473 -2.57 13.29 -24.56
N ARG A 474 -2.98 14.52 -24.22
CA ARG A 474 -4.37 14.84 -23.84
C ARG A 474 -5.37 14.62 -24.98
N ASN A 475 -4.94 14.79 -26.23
CA ASN A 475 -5.77 14.52 -27.41
C ASN A 475 -5.79 13.04 -27.82
N GLY A 476 -5.16 12.15 -27.04
CA GLY A 476 -5.13 10.73 -27.35
C GLY A 476 -4.10 10.33 -28.42
N GLU A 477 -3.26 11.25 -28.88
CA GLU A 477 -2.28 10.99 -29.93
C GLU A 477 -1.06 10.21 -29.39
N PRO A 478 -0.38 9.42 -30.26
CA PRO A 478 0.87 8.75 -29.92
C PRO A 478 2.03 9.74 -29.75
N LEU A 479 2.98 9.39 -28.89
CA LEU A 479 4.22 10.18 -28.71
C LEU A 479 5.02 10.24 -30.01
N SER A 480 5.75 11.34 -30.22
CA SER A 480 6.66 11.47 -31.36
C SER A 480 7.76 10.38 -31.28
N PRO A 481 8.04 9.64 -32.36
CA PRO A 481 9.21 8.77 -32.41
C PRO A 481 10.46 9.66 -32.51
N GLY A 482 11.09 9.94 -31.37
CA GLY A 482 12.34 10.71 -31.31
C GLY A 482 12.41 11.60 -30.09
N ILE A 483 13.10 11.12 -29.06
CA ILE A 483 14.04 11.82 -28.16
C ILE A 483 14.63 10.68 -27.31
N MET A 484 15.68 10.04 -27.84
CA MET A 484 16.65 9.37 -26.97
C MET A 484 17.54 10.49 -26.40
N ASP A 485 17.57 10.57 -25.08
CA ASP A 485 18.64 11.15 -24.25
C ASP A 485 19.18 12.55 -24.62
N ASP A 486 18.57 13.60 -24.07
CA ASP A 486 19.20 14.92 -23.89
C ASP A 486 19.73 15.06 -22.45
N SER A 487 20.58 14.12 -22.03
CA SER A 487 21.53 14.40 -20.94
C SER A 487 22.53 15.44 -21.46
N PRO A 488 22.75 16.56 -20.75
CA PRO A 488 23.72 17.56 -21.19
C PRO A 488 25.11 16.92 -21.21
N LYS A 489 25.74 16.86 -22.39
CA LYS A 489 27.18 16.62 -22.50
C LYS A 489 27.87 17.77 -21.80
N GLU A 490 28.67 17.46 -20.78
CA GLU A 490 29.67 18.38 -20.27
C GLU A 490 30.63 18.70 -21.42
N GLU A 491 30.57 19.93 -21.93
CA GLU A 491 31.68 20.50 -22.68
C GLU A 491 32.76 20.87 -21.68
N ASN A 492 33.86 20.12 -21.73
CA ASN A 492 35.13 20.53 -21.18
C ASN A 492 35.58 21.82 -21.88
N GLY A 493 35.72 22.89 -21.10
CA GLY A 493 36.41 24.13 -21.42
C GLY A 493 36.98 24.72 -20.15
#